data_AF-A0A969J344-F1
#
_entry.id   AF-A0A969J344-F1
#
_cell.length_a   1.000
_cell.length_b   1.000
_cell.length_c   1.000
_cell.angle_alpha   90.00
_cell.angle_beta   90.00
_cell.angle_gamma   90.00
#
_symmetry.space_group_name_H-M   'P 1'
#
loop_
_entity.id
_entity.type
_entity.pdbx_description
1 polymer ?
#
loop_
_entity_poly.entity_id
_entity_poly.type
_entity_poly.pdbx_seq_one_letter_code
_entity_poly.pdbx_strand_id
1 'polypeptide(L)'
;MSHLQKFGGIAAFINFVVAIATMAVAILLIGFPAIADQNKLVELAIHNPAPLLIQDGLKFASAAISSVLILALASYLRCDTSTLLSVATGFGFFSVLCLVGNATLSLYTIFQAATYEQATSFGNQLNSIIGILAGAAISLDGLWLLLVSWTALKSQRLPNPLCYLGIGMGVLSLVPPLGIIVLLLSMVWSVWVGRVLLQEEPAV
;
A
#
# COMPACT_ATOMS: atom_id res chain seq x y z
N MET A 1 25.89 -6.43 5.70
CA MET A 1 24.44 -6.30 5.36
C MET A 1 23.96 -7.57 4.69
N SER A 2 22.79 -8.08 5.06
CA SER A 2 22.20 -9.19 4.30
C SER A 2 21.72 -8.66 2.93
N HIS A 3 21.73 -9.52 1.90
CA HIS A 3 21.18 -9.14 0.59
C HIS A 3 19.73 -8.63 0.71
N LEU A 4 18.94 -9.26 1.59
CA LEU A 4 17.55 -8.91 1.82
C LEU A 4 17.37 -7.51 2.43
N GLN A 5 18.25 -7.07 3.32
CA GLN A 5 18.24 -5.72 3.89
C GLN A 5 18.53 -4.66 2.82
N LYS A 6 19.52 -4.91 1.96
CA LYS A 6 19.83 -4.02 0.82
C LYS A 6 18.66 -3.92 -0.15
N PHE A 7 18.04 -5.06 -0.50
CA PHE A 7 16.85 -5.09 -1.34
C PHE A 7 15.66 -4.38 -0.66
N GLY A 8 15.51 -4.50 0.66
CA GLY A 8 14.51 -3.77 1.42
C GLY A 8 14.70 -2.26 1.40
N GLY A 9 15.94 -1.80 1.54
CA GLY A 9 16.27 -0.38 1.42
C GLY A 9 15.93 0.18 0.05
N ILE A 10 16.31 -0.54 -1.02
CA ILE A 10 15.94 -0.20 -2.40
C ILE A 10 14.42 -0.23 -2.59
N ALA A 11 13.74 -1.27 -2.09
CA ALA A 11 12.29 -1.40 -2.17
C ALA A 11 11.58 -0.21 -1.53
N ALA A 12 12.06 0.28 -0.39
CA ALA A 12 11.49 1.46 0.26
C ALA A 12 11.60 2.72 -0.64
N PHE A 13 12.73 2.94 -1.31
CA PHE A 13 12.86 4.04 -2.26
C PHE A 13 11.97 3.88 -3.50
N ILE A 14 11.84 2.67 -4.03
CA ILE A 14 10.92 2.42 -5.15
C ILE A 14 9.48 2.65 -4.69
N ASN A 15 9.11 2.25 -3.47
CA ASN A 15 7.79 2.49 -2.92
C ASN A 15 7.47 3.99 -2.80
N PHE A 16 8.45 4.82 -2.44
CA PHE A 16 8.33 6.28 -2.48
C PHE A 16 8.01 6.80 -3.89
N VAL A 17 8.74 6.34 -4.91
CA VAL A 17 8.51 6.74 -6.30
C VAL A 17 7.13 6.27 -6.79
N VAL A 18 6.75 5.04 -6.48
CA VAL A 18 5.44 4.48 -6.82
C VAL A 18 4.31 5.23 -6.12
N ALA A 19 4.49 5.65 -4.87
CA ALA A 19 3.51 6.46 -4.15
C ALA A 19 3.31 7.83 -4.82
N ILE A 20 4.39 8.49 -5.26
CA ILE A 20 4.31 9.75 -6.02
C ILE A 20 3.56 9.52 -7.33
N ALA A 21 3.91 8.49 -8.09
CA ALA A 21 3.24 8.17 -9.35
C ALA A 21 1.76 7.88 -9.14
N THR A 22 1.42 7.10 -8.11
CA THR A 22 0.04 6.76 -7.73
C THR A 22 -0.77 8.02 -7.41
N MET A 23 -0.18 8.95 -6.66
CA MET A 23 -0.83 10.21 -6.34
C MET A 23 -0.98 11.11 -7.56
N ALA A 24 0.04 11.18 -8.41
CA ALA A 24 0.02 11.95 -9.65
C ALA A 24 -1.07 11.46 -10.61
N VAL A 25 -1.21 10.14 -10.81
CA VAL A 25 -2.28 9.57 -11.63
C VAL A 25 -3.65 9.86 -11.03
N ALA A 26 -3.82 9.66 -9.73
CA ALA A 26 -5.08 9.95 -9.04
C ALA A 26 -5.52 11.42 -9.21
N ILE A 27 -4.60 12.38 -9.01
CA ILE A 27 -4.95 13.80 -9.04
C ILE A 27 -5.00 14.36 -10.46
N LEU A 28 -4.01 14.04 -11.31
CA LEU A 28 -3.82 14.69 -12.61
C LEU A 28 -4.55 13.99 -13.75
N LEU A 29 -4.67 12.66 -13.70
CA LEU A 29 -5.23 11.88 -14.80
C LEU A 29 -6.66 11.40 -14.53
N ILE A 30 -6.97 10.98 -13.29
CA ILE A 30 -8.32 10.56 -12.89
C ILE A 30 -9.13 11.78 -12.44
N GLY A 31 -8.56 12.60 -11.56
CA GLY A 31 -9.18 13.82 -11.04
C GLY A 31 -10.13 13.58 -9.87
N PHE A 32 -10.18 14.57 -8.96
CA PHE A 32 -11.05 14.53 -7.77
C PHE A 32 -12.53 14.23 -8.07
N PRO A 33 -13.16 14.80 -9.11
CA PRO A 33 -14.56 14.53 -9.39
C PRO A 33 -14.83 13.06 -9.72
N ALA A 34 -13.91 12.38 -10.42
CA ALA A 34 -14.06 10.97 -10.73
C ALA A 34 -13.80 10.11 -9.49
N ILE A 35 -12.79 10.42 -8.68
CA ILE A 35 -12.54 9.68 -7.42
C ILE A 35 -13.75 9.73 -6.47
N ALA A 36 -14.49 10.85 -6.45
CA ALA A 36 -15.64 11.04 -5.58
C ALA A 36 -16.97 10.47 -6.15
N ASP A 37 -17.03 10.17 -7.44
CA ASP A 37 -18.26 9.74 -8.13
C ASP A 37 -18.01 8.51 -9.00
N GLN A 38 -18.60 7.40 -8.58
CA GLN A 38 -18.44 6.12 -9.25
C GLN A 38 -18.96 6.11 -10.69
N ASN A 39 -19.97 6.91 -11.01
CA ASN A 39 -20.48 7.00 -12.38
C ASN A 39 -19.43 7.61 -13.32
N LYS A 40 -18.67 8.60 -12.83
CA LYS A 40 -17.58 9.21 -13.58
C LYS A 40 -16.38 8.30 -13.74
N LEU A 41 -16.12 7.39 -12.80
CA LEU A 41 -15.10 6.35 -12.98
C LEU A 41 -15.50 5.36 -14.07
N VAL A 42 -16.79 4.98 -14.14
CA VAL A 42 -17.31 4.11 -15.19
C VAL A 42 -17.23 4.80 -16.55
N GLU A 43 -17.65 6.05 -16.64
CA GLU A 43 -17.54 6.87 -17.85
C GLU A 43 -16.08 6.99 -18.32
N LEU A 44 -15.16 7.24 -17.38
CA LEU A 44 -13.72 7.27 -17.67
C LEU A 44 -13.23 5.90 -18.16
N ALA A 45 -13.68 4.79 -17.57
CA ALA A 45 -13.31 3.44 -18.01
C ALA A 45 -13.77 3.12 -19.44
N ILE A 46 -14.93 3.65 -19.87
CA ILE A 46 -15.45 3.44 -21.22
C ILE A 46 -14.71 4.31 -22.25
N HIS A 47 -14.58 5.61 -21.97
CA HIS A 47 -14.11 6.57 -22.97
C HIS A 47 -12.61 6.79 -22.97
N ASN A 48 -11.94 6.62 -21.83
CA ASN A 48 -10.49 6.78 -21.69
C ASN A 48 -9.96 5.94 -20.54
N PRO A 49 -9.85 4.60 -20.69
CA PRO A 49 -9.45 3.70 -19.60
C PRO A 49 -7.99 3.86 -19.15
N ALA A 50 -7.14 4.54 -19.93
CA ALA A 50 -5.70 4.59 -19.71
C ALA A 50 -5.29 5.02 -18.28
N PRO A 51 -5.85 6.09 -17.67
CA PRO A 51 -5.53 6.46 -16.29
C PRO A 51 -5.82 5.36 -15.27
N LEU A 52 -6.92 4.62 -15.44
CA LEU A 52 -7.32 3.55 -14.54
C LEU A 52 -6.42 2.31 -14.69
N LEU A 53 -6.05 1.97 -15.93
CA LEU A 53 -5.09 0.90 -16.21
C LEU A 53 -3.71 1.20 -15.59
N ILE A 54 -3.24 2.46 -15.71
CA ILE A 54 -1.97 2.88 -15.09
C ILE A 54 -2.08 2.81 -13.56
N GLN A 55 -3.20 3.28 -12.99
CA GLN A 55 -3.44 3.23 -11.55
C GLN A 55 -3.41 1.80 -11.01
N ASP A 56 -4.06 0.85 -11.68
CA ASP A 56 -4.04 -0.56 -11.27
C ASP A 56 -2.67 -1.21 -11.50
N GLY A 57 -1.97 -0.85 -12.58
CA GLY A 57 -0.57 -1.25 -12.78
C GLY A 57 0.35 -0.81 -11.64
N LEU A 58 0.18 0.42 -11.14
CA LEU A 58 0.91 0.92 -9.98
C LEU A 58 0.55 0.17 -8.69
N LYS A 59 -0.69 -0.27 -8.51
CA LYS A 59 -1.07 -1.14 -7.39
C LYS A 59 -0.32 -2.47 -7.41
N PHE A 60 -0.20 -3.12 -8.58
CA PHE A 60 0.59 -4.34 -8.70
C PHE A 60 2.08 -4.11 -8.42
N ALA A 61 2.64 -3.02 -8.92
CA ALA A 61 4.02 -2.64 -8.62
C ALA A 61 4.21 -2.44 -7.11
N SER A 62 3.34 -1.66 -6.47
CA SER A 62 3.35 -1.42 -5.03
C SER A 62 3.23 -2.73 -4.25
N ALA A 63 2.32 -3.63 -4.62
CA ALA A 63 2.16 -4.94 -3.99
C ALA A 63 3.45 -5.78 -4.01
N ALA A 64 4.13 -5.84 -5.16
CA ALA A 64 5.39 -6.57 -5.30
C ALA A 64 6.52 -5.95 -4.45
N ILE A 65 6.64 -4.62 -4.49
CA ILE A 65 7.67 -3.88 -3.74
C ILE A 65 7.43 -3.98 -2.23
N SER A 66 6.18 -3.81 -1.80
CA SER A 66 5.78 -3.92 -0.39
C SER A 66 6.06 -5.33 0.14
N SER A 67 5.86 -6.38 -0.65
CA SER A 67 6.22 -7.75 -0.26
C SER A 67 7.70 -7.88 0.07
N VAL A 68 8.59 -7.29 -0.74
CA VAL A 68 10.04 -7.26 -0.47
C VAL A 68 10.34 -6.48 0.80
N LEU A 69 9.70 -5.31 0.98
CA LEU A 69 9.90 -4.47 2.16
C LEU A 69 9.43 -5.14 3.44
N ILE A 70 8.28 -5.82 3.43
CA ILE A 70 7.74 -6.61 4.54
C ILE A 70 8.76 -7.68 4.96
N LEU A 71 9.30 -8.45 4.00
CA LEU A 71 10.30 -9.48 4.29
C LEU A 71 11.60 -8.89 4.84
N ALA A 72 12.05 -7.77 4.27
CA ALA A 72 13.26 -7.11 4.72
C ALA A 72 13.12 -6.60 6.15
N LEU A 73 12.03 -5.91 6.48
CA LEU A 73 11.76 -5.44 7.84
C LEU A 73 11.54 -6.60 8.80
N ALA A 74 10.84 -7.66 8.40
CA ALA A 74 10.71 -8.86 9.21
C ALA A 74 12.08 -9.50 9.49
N SER A 75 12.97 -9.56 8.51
CA SER A 75 14.33 -10.09 8.72
C SER A 75 15.18 -9.20 9.62
N TYR A 76 15.05 -7.88 9.45
CA TYR A 76 15.83 -6.89 10.17
C TYR A 76 15.40 -6.74 11.63
N LEU A 77 14.11 -6.90 11.93
CA LEU A 77 13.55 -6.82 13.28
C LEU A 77 13.47 -8.16 14.01
N ARG A 78 13.96 -9.26 13.41
CA ARG A 78 13.95 -10.59 14.05
C ARG A 78 14.74 -10.55 15.36
N CYS A 79 14.04 -10.88 16.43
CA CYS A 79 14.56 -11.33 17.72
C CYS A 79 13.89 -12.69 18.01
N ASP A 80 14.61 -13.62 18.64
CA ASP A 80 14.38 -15.08 18.64
C ASP A 80 12.96 -15.59 18.98
N THR A 81 12.01 -14.75 19.41
CA THR A 81 10.65 -15.14 19.82
C THR A 81 9.54 -14.11 19.55
N SER A 82 9.72 -13.12 18.65
CA SER A 82 8.70 -12.07 18.48
C SER A 82 7.43 -12.53 17.72
N THR A 83 6.44 -13.06 18.45
CA THR A 83 5.09 -13.34 17.92
C THR A 83 4.47 -12.10 17.27
N LEU A 84 4.73 -10.91 17.84
CA LEU A 84 4.21 -9.65 17.33
C LEU A 84 4.70 -9.36 15.90
N LEU A 85 5.98 -9.65 15.61
CA LEU A 85 6.55 -9.47 14.29
C LEU A 85 5.95 -10.43 13.26
N SER A 86 5.67 -11.67 13.67
CA SER A 86 4.99 -12.66 12.81
C SER A 86 3.58 -12.21 12.47
N VAL A 87 2.81 -11.73 13.45
CA VAL A 87 1.46 -11.17 13.25
C VAL A 87 1.52 -9.93 12.34
N ALA A 88 2.46 -9.02 12.57
CA ALA A 88 2.67 -7.84 11.72
C ALA A 88 2.91 -8.26 10.26
N THR A 89 3.82 -9.22 10.05
CA THR A 89 4.16 -9.75 8.71
C THR A 89 2.92 -10.35 8.03
N GLY A 90 2.09 -11.09 8.78
CA GLY A 90 0.82 -11.63 8.29
C GLY A 90 -0.14 -10.54 7.82
N PHE A 91 -0.32 -9.47 8.60
CA PHE A 91 -1.13 -8.32 8.19
C PHE A 91 -0.58 -7.63 6.94
N GLY A 92 0.74 -7.48 6.82
CA GLY A 92 1.37 -6.88 5.64
C GLY A 92 1.07 -7.69 4.38
N PHE A 93 1.25 -9.01 4.41
CA PHE A 93 0.93 -9.86 3.26
C PHE A 93 -0.57 -9.93 2.97
N PHE A 94 -1.41 -9.86 3.99
CA PHE A 94 -2.85 -9.83 3.78
C PHE A 94 -3.29 -8.53 3.11
N SER A 95 -2.70 -7.40 3.49
CA SER A 95 -2.88 -6.13 2.79
C SER A 95 -2.49 -6.24 1.30
N VAL A 96 -1.31 -6.81 1.02
CA VAL A 96 -0.84 -7.06 -0.36
C VAL A 96 -1.86 -7.90 -1.15
N LEU A 97 -2.40 -8.96 -0.55
CA LEU A 97 -3.41 -9.80 -1.19
C LEU A 97 -4.69 -9.02 -1.49
N CYS A 98 -5.18 -8.21 -0.55
CA CYS A 98 -6.34 -7.35 -0.76
C CYS A 98 -6.09 -6.32 -1.87
N LEU A 99 -4.91 -5.73 -1.92
CA LEU A 99 -4.52 -4.76 -2.95
C LEU A 99 -4.48 -5.40 -4.35
N VAL A 100 -3.90 -6.59 -4.46
CA VAL A 100 -3.86 -7.36 -5.71
C VAL A 100 -5.27 -7.78 -6.15
N GLY A 101 -6.10 -8.24 -5.22
CA GLY A 101 -7.50 -8.57 -5.50
C GLY A 101 -8.30 -7.36 -5.97
N ASN A 102 -8.11 -6.22 -5.32
CA ASN A 102 -8.70 -4.94 -5.73
C ASN A 102 -8.29 -4.56 -7.16
N ALA A 103 -7.00 -4.57 -7.46
CA ALA A 103 -6.48 -4.22 -8.79
C ALA A 103 -6.97 -5.19 -9.88
N THR A 104 -7.00 -6.49 -9.57
CA THR A 104 -7.46 -7.53 -10.51
C THR A 104 -8.94 -7.36 -10.86
N LEU A 105 -9.80 -7.16 -9.86
CA LEU A 105 -11.23 -6.94 -10.10
C LEU A 105 -11.49 -5.60 -10.79
N SER A 106 -10.74 -4.55 -10.44
CA SER A 106 -10.80 -3.25 -11.11
C SER A 106 -10.46 -3.37 -12.60
N LEU A 107 -9.34 -4.03 -12.96
CA LEU A 107 -9.00 -4.31 -14.35
C LEU A 107 -10.09 -5.09 -15.09
N TYR A 108 -10.65 -6.12 -14.45
CA TYR A 108 -11.76 -6.87 -15.03
C TYR A 108 -12.97 -5.97 -15.32
N THR A 109 -13.34 -5.07 -14.41
CA THR A 109 -14.42 -4.10 -14.65
C THR A 109 -14.11 -3.10 -15.76
N ILE A 110 -12.86 -2.67 -15.91
CA ILE A 110 -12.43 -1.75 -16.97
C ILE A 110 -12.54 -2.43 -18.34
N PHE A 111 -12.02 -3.65 -18.49
CA PHE A 111 -12.08 -4.38 -19.77
C PHE A 111 -13.50 -4.72 -20.21
N GLN A 112 -14.41 -4.85 -19.24
CA GLN A 112 -15.81 -5.16 -19.49
C GLN A 112 -16.71 -3.91 -19.43
N ALA A 113 -16.15 -2.71 -19.28
CA ALA A 113 -16.90 -1.48 -19.01
C ALA A 113 -17.95 -1.18 -20.08
N ALA A 114 -17.62 -1.38 -21.36
CA ALA A 114 -18.57 -1.21 -22.48
C ALA A 114 -19.71 -2.25 -22.49
N THR A 115 -19.47 -3.45 -21.94
CA THR A 115 -20.48 -4.51 -21.80
C THR A 115 -21.30 -4.31 -20.52
N TYR A 116 -20.74 -3.59 -19.53
CA TYR A 116 -21.37 -3.25 -18.25
C TYR A 116 -22.19 -1.94 -18.28
N GLU A 117 -22.37 -1.32 -19.45
CA GLU A 117 -23.15 -0.07 -19.59
C GLU A 117 -24.60 -0.18 -19.09
N GLN A 118 -25.09 -1.40 -18.82
CA GLN A 118 -26.29 -1.59 -18.01
C GLN A 118 -25.91 -1.91 -16.57
N ALA A 119 -26.25 -0.97 -15.68
CA ALA A 119 -26.33 -1.07 -14.24
C ALA A 119 -27.13 -2.30 -13.78
N THR A 120 -26.57 -3.47 -14.01
CA THR A 120 -27.04 -4.74 -13.49
C THR A 120 -26.60 -4.83 -12.03
N SER A 121 -27.40 -5.48 -11.20
CA SER A 121 -27.07 -5.75 -9.79
C SER A 121 -25.65 -6.30 -9.60
N PHE A 122 -25.16 -7.05 -10.59
CA PHE A 122 -23.81 -7.60 -10.63
C PHE A 122 -22.69 -6.54 -10.70
N GLY A 123 -22.81 -5.51 -11.53
CA GLY A 123 -21.81 -4.43 -11.63
C GLY A 123 -21.69 -3.64 -10.32
N ASN A 124 -22.82 -3.34 -9.69
CA ASN A 124 -22.84 -2.67 -8.38
C ASN A 124 -22.22 -3.55 -7.27
N GLN A 125 -22.47 -4.85 -7.31
CA GLN A 125 -21.88 -5.80 -6.38
C GLN A 125 -20.36 -5.90 -6.55
N LEU A 126 -19.86 -6.02 -7.79
CA LEU A 126 -18.42 -6.03 -8.07
C LEU A 126 -17.73 -4.75 -7.60
N ASN A 127 -18.31 -3.58 -7.91
CA ASN A 127 -17.76 -2.31 -7.45
C ASN A 127 -17.73 -2.20 -5.92
N SER A 128 -18.76 -2.71 -5.24
CA SER A 128 -18.78 -2.77 -3.78
C SER A 128 -17.65 -3.65 -3.24
N ILE A 129 -17.41 -4.81 -3.85
CA ILE A 129 -16.30 -5.70 -3.47
C ILE A 129 -14.94 -5.04 -3.72
N ILE A 130 -14.77 -4.36 -4.86
CA ILE A 130 -13.57 -3.58 -5.17
C ILE A 130 -13.33 -2.54 -4.06
N GLY A 131 -14.34 -1.77 -3.68
CA GLY A 131 -14.26 -0.79 -2.59
C GLY A 131 -13.89 -1.40 -1.25
N ILE A 132 -14.49 -2.55 -0.89
CA ILE A 132 -14.17 -3.30 0.34
C ILE A 132 -12.71 -3.75 0.32
N LEU A 133 -12.22 -4.30 -0.79
CA LEU A 133 -10.83 -4.75 -0.91
C LEU A 133 -9.84 -3.59 -0.82
N ALA A 134 -10.17 -2.42 -1.39
CA ALA A 134 -9.35 -1.21 -1.23
C ALA A 134 -9.30 -0.76 0.24
N GLY A 135 -10.45 -0.68 0.91
CA GLY A 135 -10.52 -0.33 2.33
C GLY A 135 -9.80 -1.33 3.23
N ALA A 136 -9.93 -2.62 2.94
CA ALA A 136 -9.21 -3.69 3.64
C ALA A 136 -7.70 -3.57 3.45
N ALA A 137 -7.22 -3.35 2.21
CA ALA A 137 -5.80 -3.14 1.96
C ALA A 137 -5.22 -1.98 2.79
N ILE A 138 -5.89 -0.81 2.80
CA ILE A 138 -5.44 0.35 3.59
C ILE A 138 -5.44 0.04 5.09
N SER A 139 -6.50 -0.57 5.60
CA SER A 139 -6.63 -0.87 7.03
C SER A 139 -5.61 -1.91 7.51
N LEU A 140 -5.41 -2.97 6.72
CA LEU A 140 -4.45 -4.03 7.01
C LEU A 140 -3.00 -3.52 6.90
N ASP A 141 -2.71 -2.65 5.93
CA ASP A 141 -1.42 -1.95 5.83
C ASP A 141 -1.17 -1.08 7.06
N GLY A 142 -2.21 -0.39 7.54
CA GLY A 142 -2.19 0.36 8.79
C GLY A 142 -1.83 -0.49 10.01
N LEU A 143 -2.47 -1.67 10.14
CA LEU A 143 -2.15 -2.62 11.20
C LEU A 143 -0.71 -3.14 11.09
N TRP A 144 -0.25 -3.43 9.89
CA TRP A 144 1.15 -3.80 9.66
C TRP A 144 2.11 -2.69 10.12
N LEU A 145 1.89 -1.44 9.68
CA LEU A 145 2.69 -0.27 10.06
C LEU A 145 2.72 -0.05 11.57
N LEU A 146 1.57 -0.16 12.23
CA LEU A 146 1.45 -0.04 13.68
C LEU A 146 2.30 -1.10 14.38
N LEU A 147 2.11 -2.37 14.03
CA LEU A 147 2.76 -3.49 14.71
C LEU A 147 4.26 -3.58 14.41
N VAL A 148 4.68 -3.31 13.18
CA VAL A 148 6.10 -3.31 12.80
C VAL A 148 6.85 -2.17 13.49
N SER A 149 6.24 -0.98 13.56
CA SER A 149 6.82 0.18 14.23
C SER A 149 6.87 0.00 15.76
N TRP A 150 5.84 -0.63 16.34
CA TRP A 150 5.84 -1.00 17.75
C TRP A 150 6.92 -2.02 18.09
N THR A 151 7.11 -3.02 17.23
CA THR A 151 8.19 -4.02 17.36
C THR A 151 9.56 -3.36 17.25
N ALA A 152 9.73 -2.44 16.30
CA ALA A 152 10.97 -1.69 16.12
C ALA A 152 11.29 -0.79 17.31
N LEU A 153 10.28 -0.15 17.92
CA LEU A 153 10.42 0.63 19.14
C LEU A 153 10.87 -0.23 20.33
N LYS A 154 10.29 -1.43 20.48
CA LYS A 154 10.67 -2.38 21.55
C LYS A 154 12.07 -2.95 21.38
N SER A 155 12.49 -3.21 20.14
CA SER A 155 13.80 -3.77 19.82
C SER A 155 14.90 -2.71 19.71
N GLN A 156 14.55 -1.42 19.74
CA GLN A 156 15.47 -0.28 19.56
C GLN A 156 16.29 -0.36 18.25
N ARG A 157 15.79 -1.08 17.25
CA ARG A 157 16.47 -1.25 15.95
C ARG A 157 16.12 -0.18 14.93
N LEU A 158 15.08 0.62 15.16
CA LEU A 158 14.81 1.79 14.31
C LEU A 158 14.80 3.06 15.17
N PRO A 159 15.13 4.23 14.57
CA PRO A 159 15.04 5.51 15.26
C PRO A 159 13.64 5.75 15.83
N ASN A 160 13.54 6.13 17.11
CA ASN A 160 12.24 6.37 17.76
C ASN A 160 11.29 7.29 16.98
N PRO A 161 11.74 8.42 16.37
CA PRO A 161 10.85 9.26 15.57
C PRO A 161 10.22 8.53 14.37
N LEU A 162 10.97 7.62 13.74
CA LEU A 162 10.48 6.81 12.62
C LEU A 162 9.40 5.83 13.08
N CYS A 163 9.59 5.24 14.27
CA CYS A 163 8.59 4.37 14.88
C CYS A 163 7.32 5.12 15.25
N TYR A 164 7.41 6.32 15.83
CA TYR A 164 6.23 7.13 16.14
C TYR A 164 5.48 7.57 14.89
N LEU A 165 6.19 7.92 13.82
CA LEU A 165 5.58 8.22 12.53
C LEU A 165 4.80 7.01 12.01
N GLY A 166 5.39 5.82 12.01
CA GLY A 166 4.73 4.59 11.57
C GLY A 166 3.52 4.20 12.42
N ILE A 167 3.58 4.38 13.75
CA ILE A 167 2.42 4.17 14.64
C ILE A 167 1.30 5.16 14.30
N GLY A 168 1.64 6.45 14.14
CA GLY A 168 0.66 7.48 13.78
C GLY A 168 -0.03 7.18 12.45
N MET A 169 0.74 6.84 11.42
CA MET A 169 0.19 6.39 10.13
C MET A 169 -0.70 5.16 10.30
N GLY A 170 -0.26 4.17 11.08
CA GLY A 170 -1.03 2.95 11.30
C GLY A 170 -2.41 3.21 11.90
N VAL A 171 -2.52 4.17 12.83
CA VAL A 171 -3.81 4.61 13.40
C VAL A 171 -4.64 5.37 12.38
N LEU A 172 -4.03 6.29 11.62
CA LEU A 172 -4.73 7.09 10.60
C LEU A 172 -5.31 6.20 9.48
N SER A 173 -4.61 5.14 9.10
CA SER A 173 -5.06 4.17 8.08
C SER A 173 -6.36 3.43 8.45
N LEU A 174 -6.72 3.36 9.74
CA LEU A 174 -7.99 2.77 10.17
C LEU A 174 -9.20 3.66 9.89
N VAL A 175 -8.96 4.90 9.43
CA VAL A 175 -9.99 5.88 9.08
C VAL A 175 -9.86 6.16 7.57
N PRO A 176 -10.62 5.45 6.69
CA PRO A 176 -10.41 5.49 5.24
C PRO A 176 -10.35 6.89 4.61
N PRO A 177 -11.14 7.90 5.04
CA PRO A 177 -11.03 9.27 4.52
C PRO A 177 -9.64 9.92 4.68
N LEU A 178 -8.82 9.45 5.64
CA LEU A 178 -7.49 9.98 5.90
C LEU A 178 -6.39 9.30 5.05
N GLY A 179 -6.76 8.39 4.14
CA GLY A 179 -5.82 7.64 3.31
C GLY A 179 -4.87 8.52 2.48
N ILE A 180 -5.31 9.70 2.03
CA ILE A 180 -4.45 10.66 1.30
C ILE A 180 -3.32 11.17 2.21
N ILE A 181 -3.63 11.47 3.48
CA ILE A 181 -2.64 11.93 4.45
C ILE A 181 -1.65 10.80 4.73
N VAL A 182 -2.14 9.56 4.89
CA VAL A 182 -1.28 8.38 5.05
C VAL A 182 -0.36 8.20 3.85
N LEU A 183 -0.85 8.38 2.62
CA LEU A 183 -0.03 8.28 1.41
C LEU A 183 1.10 9.31 1.37
N LEU A 184 0.85 10.55 1.83
CA LEU A 184 1.89 11.58 1.93
C LEU A 184 2.92 11.25 3.02
N LEU A 185 2.45 10.79 4.18
CA LEU A 185 3.34 10.40 5.28
C LEU A 185 4.16 9.15 4.91
N SER A 186 3.60 8.23 4.14
CA SER A 186 4.28 7.00 3.73
C SER A 186 5.44 7.29 2.77
N MET A 187 5.40 8.38 2.01
CA MET A 187 6.54 8.86 1.22
C MET A 187 7.73 9.20 2.13
N VAL A 188 7.49 10.01 3.16
CA VAL A 188 8.54 10.41 4.13
C VAL A 188 9.05 9.19 4.89
N TRP A 189 8.14 8.34 5.36
CA TRP A 189 8.48 7.12 6.07
C TRP A 189 9.31 6.15 5.21
N SER A 190 8.94 5.96 3.94
CA SER A 190 9.64 5.05 3.02
C SER A 190 11.07 5.50 2.75
N VAL A 191 11.30 6.80 2.53
CA VAL A 191 12.65 7.35 2.35
C VAL A 191 13.49 7.14 3.61
N TRP A 192 12.90 7.37 4.79
CA TRP A 192 13.62 7.24 6.05
C TRP A 192 13.98 5.78 6.36
N VAL A 193 13.02 4.84 6.22
CA VAL A 193 13.28 3.40 6.34
C VAL A 193 14.35 2.96 5.34
N GLY A 194 14.25 3.43 4.09
CA GLY A 194 15.23 3.13 3.03
C GLY A 194 16.64 3.53 3.44
N ARG A 195 16.80 4.73 4.00
CA ARG A 195 18.11 5.19 4.52
C ARG A 195 18.61 4.32 5.67
N VAL A 196 17.77 4.01 6.65
CA VAL A 196 18.18 3.20 7.83
C VAL A 196 18.62 1.81 7.39
N LEU A 197 17.83 1.13 6.55
CA LEU A 197 18.17 -0.21 6.05
C LEU A 197 19.46 -0.22 5.23
N LEU A 198 19.78 0.86 4.50
CA LEU A 198 21.01 0.97 3.72
C LEU A 198 22.22 1.49 4.49
N GLN A 199 22.06 1.95 5.74
CA GLN A 199 23.14 2.53 6.54
C GLN A 199 23.65 1.58 7.62
N GLU A 200 22.81 0.71 8.17
CA GLU A 200 23.23 -0.18 9.25
C GLU A 200 23.86 -1.48 8.75
N GLU A 201 25.16 -1.65 8.99
CA GLU A 201 25.78 -2.97 8.99
C GLU A 201 25.14 -3.83 10.09
N PRO A 202 24.86 -5.12 9.81
CA PRO A 202 24.33 -6.00 10.83
C PRO A 202 25.38 -6.08 11.93
N ALA A 203 25.00 -5.66 13.14
CA ALA A 203 25.81 -5.88 14.32
C ALA A 203 26.12 -7.38 14.37
N VAL A 204 27.41 -7.69 14.23
CA VAL A 204 27.99 -9.04 14.33
C VAL A 204 27.71 -9.60 15.72
#